data_AF-A0A0P0P1R7-F1
#
_entry.id   AF-A0A0P0P1R7-F1
#
_cell.length_a   1.000
_cell.length_b   1.000
_cell.length_c   1.000
_cell.angle_alpha   90.00
_cell.angle_beta   90.00
_cell.angle_gamma   90.00
#
_symmetry.space_group_name_H-M   'P 1'
#
loop_
_entity.id
_entity.type
_entity.pdbx_description
1 polymer ?
#
loop_
_entity_poly.entity_id
_entity_poly.type
_entity_poly.pdbx_seq_one_letter_code
_entity_poly.pdbx_strand_id
1 'polypeptide(L)' 'MAKLQPLQSFSLQETEDGYRLLVSAIGGDTLYVSITADQMDDIIDSLELATGGDGDDEAEHEDDDA' A
#
# COMPACT_ATOMS: atom_id res chain seq x y z
N MET A 1 -5.68 -3.60 -24.01
CA MET A 1 -5.52 -3.45 -22.56
C MET A 1 -4.67 -4.61 -22.06
N ALA A 2 -3.66 -4.36 -21.23
CA ALA A 2 -2.85 -5.44 -20.66
C ALA A 2 -3.72 -6.29 -19.74
N LYS A 3 -3.65 -7.61 -19.87
CA LYS A 3 -4.40 -8.54 -19.01
C LYS A 3 -3.70 -8.63 -17.66
N LEU A 4 -4.30 -8.03 -16.63
CA LEU A 4 -3.76 -8.05 -15.27
C LEU A 4 -3.57 -9.51 -14.81
N GLN A 5 -2.34 -9.83 -14.41
CA GLN A 5 -2.00 -11.14 -13.85
C GLN A 5 -2.12 -11.08 -12.33
N PRO A 6 -2.47 -12.19 -11.65
CA PRO A 6 -2.47 -12.26 -10.20
C PRO A 6 -1.08 -11.96 -9.64
N LEU A 7 -1.03 -11.23 -8.53
CA LEU A 7 0.22 -10.89 -7.85
C LEU A 7 0.78 -12.15 -7.16
N GLN A 8 2.07 -12.42 -7.35
CA GLN A 8 2.77 -13.55 -6.73
C GLN A 8 3.51 -13.13 -5.47
N SER A 9 4.24 -12.02 -5.53
CA SER A 9 4.98 -11.49 -4.39
C SER A 9 4.97 -9.97 -4.42
N PHE A 10 4.74 -9.41 -3.23
CA PHE A 10 4.88 -8.00 -2.92
C PHE A 10 5.89 -7.90 -1.78
N SER A 11 6.94 -7.10 -1.97
CA SER A 11 7.92 -6.83 -0.92
C SER A 11 8.34 -5.37 -0.96
N LEU A 12 8.51 -4.80 0.23
CA LEU A 12 8.95 -3.42 0.45
C LEU A 12 10.32 -3.45 1.13
N GLN A 13 11.25 -2.66 0.63
CA GLN A 13 12.57 -2.47 1.23
C GLN A 13 12.82 -0.97 1.42
N GLU A 14 13.18 -0.56 2.64
CA GLU A 14 13.66 0.79 2.91
C GLU A 14 15.11 0.97 2.40
N THR A 15 15.39 2.15 1.87
CA THR A 15 16.65 2.54 1.24
C THR A 15 17.03 3.95 1.69
N GLU A 16 18.26 4.38 1.39
CA GLU A 16 18.74 5.71 1.78
C GLU A 16 17.92 6.87 1.17
N ASP A 17 17.26 6.62 0.03
CA ASP A 17 16.48 7.62 -0.72
C ASP A 17 14.95 7.40 -0.62
N GLY A 18 14.47 6.52 0.26
CA GLY A 18 13.05 6.17 0.39
C GLY A 18 12.81 4.67 0.34
N TYR A 19 11.92 4.19 -0.54
CA TYR A 19 11.53 2.78 -0.59
C TYR A 19 11.73 2.15 -1.97
N ARG A 20 11.95 0.85 -1.98
CA ARG A 20 11.95 0.00 -3.17
C ARG A 20 10.85 -1.05 -3.05
N LEU A 21 9.89 -0.97 -3.96
CA LEU A 21 8.86 -1.99 -4.13
C LEU A 21 9.34 -3.03 -5.13
N LEU A 22 9.12 -4.28 -4.75
CA LEU A 22 9.34 -5.45 -5.58
C LEU A 22 7.99 -6.10 -5.83
N VAL A 23 7.57 -6.09 -7.09
CA VAL A 23 6.28 -6.62 -7.52
C VAL A 23 6.53 -7.71 -8.55
N SER A 24 6.11 -8.94 -8.23
CA SER A 24 6.10 -10.03 -9.19
C SER A 24 4.68 -10.55 -9.38
N ALA A 25 4.32 -10.82 -10.63
CA ALA A 25 3.07 -11.47 -10.98
C ALA A 25 3.31 -12.96 -11.27
N ILE A 26 2.29 -13.79 -11.06
CA ILE A 26 2.40 -15.23 -11.33
C ILE A 26 2.69 -15.44 -12.82
N GLY A 27 3.87 -15.97 -13.12
CA GLY A 27 4.33 -16.20 -14.49
C GLY A 27 4.71 -14.94 -15.27
N GLY A 28 4.87 -13.80 -14.59
CA GLY A 28 5.33 -12.54 -15.17
C GLY A 28 6.73 -12.13 -14.70
N ASP A 29 7.26 -11.07 -15.32
CA ASP A 29 8.53 -10.47 -14.92
C ASP A 29 8.41 -9.73 -13.59
N THR A 30 9.49 -9.71 -12.82
CA THR A 30 9.59 -8.92 -11.59
C THR A 30 9.88 -7.46 -11.93
N LEU A 31 9.06 -6.56 -11.40
CA LEU A 31 9.25 -5.12 -11.49
C LEU A 31 9.87 -4.58 -10.18
N TYR A 32 10.86 -3.72 -10.33
CA TYR A 32 11.44 -2.94 -9.24
C TYR A 32 11.04 -1.49 -9.42
N VAL A 33 10.40 -0.91 -8.41
CA VAL A 33 9.99 0.50 -8.43
C VAL A 33 10.60 1.19 -7.22
N SER A 34 11.39 2.22 -7.47
CA SER A 34 11.84 3.13 -6.42
C SER A 34 10.79 4.21 -6.23
N ILE A 35 10.40 4.46 -4.98
CA ILE A 35 9.42 5.47 -4.60
C ILE A 35 9.95 6.27 -3.41
N THR A 36 9.50 7.51 -3.27
CA THR A 36 9.77 8.31 -2.07
C THR A 36 8.86 7.89 -0.92
N ALA A 37 9.08 8.47 0.27
CA ALA A 37 8.19 8.29 1.42
C ALA A 37 6.79 8.83 1.13
N ASP A 38 6.68 10.06 0.61
CA ASP A 38 5.37 10.65 0.28
C ASP A 38 4.58 9.80 -0.74
N GLN A 39 5.27 9.21 -1.72
CA GLN A 39 4.65 8.32 -2.71
C GLN A 39 4.21 6.98 -2.11
N MET A 40 4.86 6.52 -1.02
CA MET A 40 4.41 5.33 -0.31
C MET A 40 3.09 5.60 0.41
N ASP A 41 2.97 6.76 1.05
CA ASP A 41 1.74 7.17 1.74
C ASP A 41 0.57 7.25 0.76
N ASP A 42 0.76 7.89 -0.41
CA ASP A 42 -0.25 7.94 -1.49
C ASP A 42 -0.69 6.53 -1.95
N ILE A 43 0.23 5.57 -1.97
CA ILE A 43 -0.06 4.17 -2.34
C ILE A 43 -0.88 3.49 -1.24
N ILE A 44 -0.55 3.71 0.04
CA ILE A 44 -1.31 3.15 1.17
C ILE A 44 -2.74 3.67 1.13
N ASP A 45 -2.94 4.98 1.02
CA ASP A 45 -4.27 5.61 0.93
C ASP A 45 -5.10 5.01 -0.22
N SER A 46 -4.46 4.82 -1.37
CA SER A 46 -5.10 4.23 -2.55
C SER A 46 -5.48 2.76 -2.34
N LEU A 47 -4.64 2.00 -1.61
CA LEU A 47 -4.91 0.60 -1.28
C LEU A 47 -6.04 0.48 -0.26
N GLU A 48 -6.04 1.29 0.79
CA GLU A 48 -7.09 1.32 1.81
C GLU A 48 -8.45 1.63 1.19
N LEU A 49 -8.49 2.65 0.32
CA LEU A 49 -9.68 3.01 -0.45
C LEU A 49 -10.17 1.84 -1.33
N ALA A 50 -9.25 1.14 -1.99
CA ALA A 50 -9.58 0.04 -2.89
C ALA A 50 -10.03 -1.25 -2.16
N THR A 51 -9.49 -1.51 -0.97
CA THR A 51 -9.88 -2.65 -0.14
C THR A 51 -11.17 -2.41 0.64
N GLY A 52 -11.76 -1.21 0.55
CA GLY A 52 -12.95 -0.84 1.29
C GLY A 52 -12.65 -0.71 2.79
N GLY A 53 -11.64 0.09 3.13
CA GLY A 53 -11.45 0.54 4.50
C GLY A 53 -12.73 1.23 4.97
N ASP A 54 -13.50 0.53 5.80
CA ASP A 54 -14.49 1.13 6.68
C ASP A 54 -13.71 2.10 7.58
N GLY A 55 -13.69 3.37 7.17
CA GLY A 55 -13.21 4.49 7.97
C GLY A 55 -14.18 4.83 9.10
N ASP A 56 -14.53 3.83 9.91
CA ASP A 56 -15.28 3.94 11.16
C ASP A 56 -14.29 3.79 12.34
N ASP A 57 -13.28 4.65 12.38
CA ASP A 57 -12.64 5.07 13.62
C ASP A 57 -12.90 6.57 13.74
N GLU A 58 -14.19 6.92 13.82
CA GLU A 58 -14.64 8.12 14.49
C GLU A 58 -14.05 8.08 15.90
N ALA A 59 -13.01 8.87 16.11
CA ALA A 59 -12.48 9.20 17.41
C ALA A 59 -13.53 9.97 18.22
N GLU A 60 -14.55 9.27 18.74
CA GLU A 60 -15.50 9.74 19.74
C GLU A 60 -15.43 8.85 20.97
N HIS A 61 -14.29 8.87 21.67
CA HIS A 61 -14.32 8.67 23.11
C HIS A 61 -14.51 10.04 23.76
N GLU A 62 -15.76 10.48 23.74
CA GLU A 62 -16.27 11.49 24.66
C GLU A 62 -15.97 11.07 26.10
N ASP A 63 -15.54 12.04 26.90
CA ASP A 63 -15.49 12.00 28.35
C ASP A 63 -16.72 11.30 28.96
N ASP A 64 -16.55 10.20 29.70
CA ASP A 64 -17.53 9.76 30.70
C ASP A 64 -16.85 9.66 32.08
N ASP A 65 -17.17 10.67 32.87
CA ASP A 65 -16.89 10.86 34.28
C ASP A 65 -17.82 9.91 35.08
N ALA A 66 -17.25 8.93 35.81
CA ALA A 66 -17.95 8.17 36.86
C ALA A 66 -17.00 7.57 37.91
#